data_AF-A0A7U3UYT8-F1
#
_entry.id   AF-A0A7U3UYT8-F1
#
_cell.length_a   1.000
_cell.length_b   1.000
_cell.length_c   1.000
_cell.angle_alpha   90.00
_cell.angle_beta   90.00
_cell.angle_gamma   90.00
#
_symmetry.space_group_name_H-M   'P 1'
#
loop_
_entity.id
_entity.type
_entity.pdbx_description
1 polymer ?
#
loop_
_entity_poly.entity_id
_entity_poly.type
_entity_poly.pdbx_seq_one_letter_code
_entity_poly.pdbx_strand_id
1 'polypeptide(L)'
;MDDLLAFLRARLAEDEAVARAAMWDDGPSAVWTDRPPKDRYERHTVTDYCDDGVVVVTPENADAVGVGPHIARHDPARILAEVEAKRQAVDRYAWLHEHGDTGGMAWVLRALAAPFADHRDYRPEWAPDA
;
A
#
# COMPACT_ATOMS: atom_id res chain seq x y z
N MET A 1 -0.34 -16.93 -16.98
CA MET A 1 -1.29 -16.48 -15.94
C MET A 1 -0.70 -16.76 -14.57
N ASP A 2 -0.22 -17.98 -14.35
CA ASP A 2 0.51 -18.37 -13.12
C ASP A 2 1.67 -17.44 -12.77
N ASP A 3 2.46 -17.01 -13.77
CA ASP A 3 3.55 -16.03 -13.54
C ASP A 3 3.04 -14.70 -12.97
N LEU A 4 1.89 -14.19 -13.44
CA LEU A 4 1.29 -12.95 -12.95
C LEU A 4 0.73 -13.13 -11.54
N LEU A 5 0.13 -14.29 -11.25
CA LEU A 5 -0.31 -14.64 -9.90
C LEU A 5 0.88 -14.70 -8.92
N ALA A 6 1.96 -15.36 -9.31
CA ALA A 6 3.18 -15.46 -8.51
C ALA A 6 3.81 -14.08 -8.27
N PHE A 7 3.88 -13.24 -9.31
CA PHE A 7 4.36 -11.87 -9.20
C PHE A 7 3.53 -11.03 -8.23
N LEU A 8 2.20 -11.04 -8.37
CA LEU A 8 1.30 -10.28 -7.48
C LEU A 8 1.42 -10.74 -6.02
N ARG A 9 1.49 -12.05 -5.78
CA ARG A 9 1.69 -12.58 -4.42
C ARG A 9 3.01 -12.10 -3.81
N ALA A 10 4.09 -12.08 -4.59
CA ALA A 10 5.39 -11.58 -4.12
C ALA A 10 5.32 -10.08 -3.80
N ARG A 11 4.77 -9.26 -4.68
CA ARG A 11 4.65 -7.80 -4.46
C ARG A 11 3.76 -7.45 -3.27
N LEU A 12 2.63 -8.15 -3.11
CA LEU A 12 1.75 -7.97 -1.95
C LEU A 12 2.40 -8.44 -0.64
N ALA A 13 3.30 -9.42 -0.68
CA ALA A 13 4.09 -9.81 0.49
C ALA A 13 5.14 -8.75 0.85
N GLU A 14 5.75 -8.11 -0.14
CA GLU A 14 6.68 -6.99 0.07
C GLU A 14 5.97 -5.77 0.67
N ASP A 15 4.81 -5.40 0.12
CA ASP A 15 3.98 -4.30 0.65
C ASP A 15 3.58 -4.56 2.12
N GLU A 16 3.17 -5.78 2.45
CA GLU A 16 2.90 -6.17 3.84
C GLU A 16 4.15 -6.04 4.71
N ALA A 17 5.30 -6.53 4.25
CA ALA A 17 6.53 -6.50 5.03
C ALA A 17 6.98 -5.06 5.32
N VAL A 18 6.87 -4.16 4.34
CA VAL A 18 7.16 -2.74 4.50
C VAL A 18 6.18 -2.08 5.48
N ALA A 19 4.89 -2.35 5.34
CA ALA A 19 3.88 -1.83 6.27
C ALA A 19 4.15 -2.30 7.71
N ARG A 20 4.45 -3.59 7.91
CA ARG A 20 4.75 -4.13 9.24
C ARG A 20 6.02 -3.53 9.85
N ALA A 21 7.06 -3.31 9.03
CA ALA A 21 8.31 -2.71 9.49
C ALA A 21 8.16 -1.25 9.92
N ALA A 22 7.10 -0.57 9.49
CA ALA A 22 6.77 0.80 9.89
C ALA A 22 6.03 0.88 11.24
N MET A 23 5.75 -0.26 11.87
CA MET A 23 5.09 -0.39 13.17
C MET A 23 6.10 -0.93 14.19
N TRP A 24 5.93 -0.57 15.47
CA TRP A 24 6.75 -1.12 16.56
C TRP A 24 6.01 -2.19 17.36
N ASP A 25 4.70 -2.33 17.16
CA ASP A 25 3.87 -3.43 17.66
C ASP A 25 2.83 -3.88 16.61
N ASP A 26 2.19 -5.03 16.83
CA ASP A 26 1.09 -5.54 15.99
C ASP A 26 -0.27 -4.86 16.32
N GLY A 27 -0.22 -3.65 16.86
CA GLY A 27 -1.31 -3.03 17.58
C GLY A 27 -1.55 -1.58 17.16
N PRO A 28 -1.73 -0.66 18.12
CA PRO A 28 -2.14 0.71 17.82
C PRO A 28 -1.12 1.51 17.01
N SER A 29 0.16 1.13 17.00
CA SER A 29 1.21 1.85 16.25
C SER A 29 1.01 1.89 14.74
N ALA A 30 0.13 1.04 14.23
CA ALA A 30 -0.25 0.97 12.83
C ALA A 30 -1.11 2.17 12.36
N VAL A 31 -1.69 2.94 13.29
CA VAL A 31 -2.59 4.06 12.97
C VAL A 31 -1.85 5.37 13.10
N TRP A 32 -1.74 6.11 12.00
CA TRP A 32 -1.01 7.37 12.00
C TRP A 32 -1.96 8.58 11.92
N THR A 33 -1.60 9.63 12.63
CA THR A 33 -2.38 10.86 12.73
C THR A 33 -1.57 12.05 12.24
N ASP A 34 -2.17 12.82 11.33
CA ASP A 34 -1.65 14.11 10.91
C ASP A 34 -1.76 15.14 12.04
N ARG A 35 -0.66 15.82 12.35
CA ARG A 35 -0.57 16.83 13.41
C ARG A 35 0.01 18.13 12.85
N PRO A 36 -0.83 18.99 12.25
CA PRO A 36 -0.39 20.30 11.79
C PRO A 36 -0.01 21.19 12.98
N PRO A 37 0.92 22.14 12.81
CA PRO A 37 1.37 23.03 13.88
C PRO A 37 0.23 23.95 14.33
N LYS A 38 0.06 24.12 15.65
CA LYS A 38 -0.96 25.01 16.24
C LYS A 38 -0.39 26.38 16.64
N ASP A 39 0.93 26.49 16.73
CA ASP A 39 1.65 27.73 17.02
C ASP A 39 2.88 27.86 16.08
N ARG A 40 3.41 29.08 15.94
CA ARG A 40 4.53 29.43 15.04
C ARG A 40 5.84 28.71 15.34
N TYR A 41 5.96 28.11 16.52
CA TYR A 41 7.15 27.36 16.94
C TYR A 41 6.95 25.84 16.89
N GLU A 42 5.72 25.38 16.66
CA GLU A 42 5.44 23.96 16.49
C GLU A 42 5.82 23.51 15.08
N ARG A 43 6.27 22.26 14.97
CA ARG A 43 6.52 21.64 13.68
C ARG A 43 5.30 20.81 13.29
N HIS A 44 5.04 20.71 12.00
CA HIS A 44 4.10 19.72 11.48
C HIS A 44 4.69 18.33 11.69
N THR A 45 3.94 17.42 12.32
CA THR A 45 4.35 16.03 12.51
C THR A 45 3.28 15.05 12.02
N VAL A 46 3.72 13.81 11.80
CA VAL A 46 2.83 12.65 11.80
C VAL A 46 3.21 11.82 13.02
N THR A 47 2.22 11.40 13.79
CA THR A 47 2.40 10.62 15.02
C THR A 47 1.66 9.29 14.90
N ASP A 48 2.10 8.29 15.65
CA ASP A 48 1.34 7.06 15.80
C ASP A 48 0.24 7.25 16.86
N TYR A 49 -0.46 6.17 17.21
CA TYR A 49 -1.49 6.18 18.25
C TYR A 49 -0.98 6.57 19.65
N CYS A 50 0.29 6.30 19.96
CA CYS A 50 0.89 6.62 21.24
C CYS A 50 1.30 8.10 21.35
N ASP A 51 0.94 8.91 20.34
CA ASP A 51 1.40 10.29 20.17
C ASP A 51 2.94 10.39 20.06
N ASP A 52 3.61 9.26 19.77
CA ASP A 52 5.03 9.24 19.52
C ASP A 52 5.28 9.70 18.07
N GLY A 53 6.21 10.64 17.92
CA GLY A 53 6.52 11.23 16.63
C GLY A 53 7.08 10.18 15.68
N VAL A 54 6.29 9.82 14.66
CA VAL A 54 6.76 8.98 13.55
C VAL A 54 7.75 9.77 12.72
N VAL A 55 7.39 11.02 12.36
CA VAL A 55 8.26 11.91 11.58
C VAL A 55 7.87 13.38 11.72
N VAL A 56 8.86 14.26 11.57
CA VAL A 56 8.66 15.70 11.38
C VAL A 56 8.52 16.01 9.88
N VAL A 57 7.42 16.64 9.48
CA VAL A 57 7.11 16.98 8.09
C VAL A 57 7.82 18.30 7.71
N THR A 58 8.89 18.18 6.92
CA THR A 58 9.74 19.31 6.49
C THR A 58 10.07 19.23 4.99
N PRO A 59 9.08 19.23 4.09
CA PRO A 59 9.31 19.15 2.65
C PRO A 59 10.06 20.38 2.11
N GLU A 60 11.03 20.16 1.22
CA GLU A 60 11.78 21.25 0.58
C GLU A 60 11.02 21.91 -0.57
N ASN A 61 10.30 21.11 -1.37
CA ASN A 61 9.67 21.53 -2.62
C ASN A 61 8.14 21.32 -2.65
N ALA A 62 7.54 20.92 -1.53
CA ALA A 62 6.10 20.65 -1.40
C ALA A 62 5.52 21.36 -0.17
N ASP A 63 4.20 21.48 -0.10
CA ASP A 63 3.52 22.04 1.07
C ASP A 63 3.39 20.98 2.16
N ALA A 64 3.85 21.30 3.37
CA ALA A 64 3.71 20.46 4.55
C ALA A 64 2.23 20.09 4.82
N VAL A 65 1.31 21.03 4.56
CA VAL A 65 -0.14 20.83 4.71
C VAL A 65 -0.67 19.74 3.78
N GLY A 66 -0.03 19.48 2.64
CA GLY A 66 -0.36 18.36 1.76
C GLY A 66 0.37 17.06 2.14
N VAL A 67 1.63 17.17 2.54
CA VAL A 67 2.50 16.01 2.82
C VAL A 67 2.06 15.26 4.07
N GLY A 68 1.77 15.96 5.17
CA GLY A 68 1.38 15.31 6.43
C GLY A 68 0.12 14.44 6.30
N PRO A 69 -1.00 14.96 5.78
CA PRO A 69 -2.21 14.17 5.55
C PRO A 69 -2.01 13.01 4.57
N HIS A 70 -1.15 13.16 3.55
CA HIS A 70 -0.84 12.07 2.65
C HIS A 70 -0.13 10.92 3.39
N ILE A 71 0.90 11.23 4.17
CA ILE A 71 1.62 10.23 4.99
C ILE A 71 0.65 9.55 5.96
N ALA A 72 -0.13 10.31 6.73
CA ALA A 72 -1.09 9.76 7.69
C ALA A 72 -2.18 8.92 7.00
N ARG A 73 -2.58 9.28 5.77
CA ARG A 73 -3.55 8.50 5.01
C ARG A 73 -2.97 7.18 4.50
N HIS A 74 -1.66 7.07 4.31
CA HIS A 74 -1.00 5.84 3.88
C HIS A 74 -0.35 5.10 5.07
N ASP A 75 -1.04 5.11 6.22
CA ASP A 75 -0.59 4.43 7.43
C ASP A 75 -0.52 2.90 7.29
N PRO A 76 0.28 2.22 8.12
CA PRO A 76 0.43 0.77 8.05
C PRO A 76 -0.89 0.00 8.15
N ALA A 77 -1.81 0.43 9.03
CA ALA A 77 -3.10 -0.24 9.21
C ALA A 77 -3.92 -0.27 7.91
N ARG A 78 -3.97 0.86 7.19
CA ARG A 78 -4.64 0.93 5.90
C ARG A 78 -3.92 0.10 4.85
N ILE A 79 -2.60 0.17 4.75
CA ILE A 79 -1.83 -0.59 3.76
C ILE A 79 -2.05 -2.10 3.95
N LEU A 80 -2.03 -2.59 5.20
CA LEU A 80 -2.33 -3.98 5.51
C LEU A 80 -3.76 -4.39 5.08
N ALA A 81 -4.75 -3.53 5.33
CA ALA A 81 -6.12 -3.78 4.87
C ALA A 81 -6.25 -3.79 3.33
N GLU A 82 -5.52 -2.91 2.63
CA GLU A 82 -5.47 -2.90 1.17
C GLU A 82 -4.78 -4.15 0.61
N VAL A 83 -3.67 -4.60 1.21
CA VAL A 83 -2.99 -5.84 0.83
C VAL A 83 -3.91 -7.04 0.98
N GLU A 84 -4.61 -7.14 2.10
CA GLU A 84 -5.56 -8.24 2.35
C GLU A 84 -6.70 -8.26 1.33
N ALA A 85 -7.30 -7.10 1.04
CA ALA A 85 -8.33 -6.99 0.00
C ALA A 85 -7.81 -7.44 -1.38
N LYS A 86 -6.59 -7.06 -1.75
CA LYS A 86 -5.96 -7.47 -3.02
C LYS A 86 -5.66 -8.97 -3.04
N ARG A 87 -5.21 -9.55 -1.93
CA ARG A 87 -4.99 -11.00 -1.79
C ARG A 87 -6.27 -11.79 -2.02
N GLN A 88 -7.38 -11.37 -1.42
CA GLN A 88 -8.67 -12.01 -1.63
C GLN A 88 -9.08 -12.02 -3.11
N ALA A 89 -8.83 -10.92 -3.84
CA ALA A 89 -9.07 -10.87 -5.29
C ALA A 89 -8.15 -11.82 -6.07
N VAL A 90 -6.86 -11.86 -5.74
CA VAL A 90 -5.87 -12.77 -6.36
C VAL A 90 -6.22 -14.23 -6.11
N ASP A 91 -6.55 -14.59 -4.88
CA ASP A 91 -6.88 -15.96 -4.50
C ASP A 91 -8.24 -16.40 -5.07
N ARG A 92 -9.21 -15.49 -5.13
CA ARG A 92 -10.48 -15.75 -5.82
C ARG A 92 -10.26 -16.05 -7.30
N TYR A 93 -9.40 -15.28 -7.97
CA TYR A 93 -9.05 -15.55 -9.36
C TYR A 93 -8.32 -16.88 -9.51
N ALA A 94 -7.33 -17.17 -8.65
CA ALA A 94 -6.57 -18.42 -8.71
C ALA A 94 -7.51 -19.64 -8.61
N TRP A 95 -8.44 -19.61 -7.65
CA TRP A 95 -9.45 -20.67 -7.51
C TRP A 95 -10.30 -20.83 -8.77
N LEU A 96 -10.78 -19.72 -9.34
CA LEU A 96 -11.59 -19.75 -10.58
C LEU A 96 -10.78 -20.27 -11.78
N HIS A 97 -9.51 -19.89 -11.88
CA HIS A 97 -8.60 -20.32 -12.93
C HIS A 97 -8.36 -21.84 -12.89
N GLU A 98 -8.13 -22.39 -11.71
CA GLU A 98 -7.96 -23.84 -11.49
C GLU A 98 -9.23 -24.64 -11.85
N HIS A 99 -10.42 -24.04 -11.69
CA HIS A 99 -11.71 -24.68 -11.96
C HIS A 99 -12.25 -24.39 -13.38
N GLY A 100 -11.46 -23.74 -14.24
CA GLY A 100 -11.71 -23.62 -15.68
C GLY A 100 -12.62 -22.47 -16.14
N ASP A 101 -13.17 -21.66 -15.23
CA ASP A 101 -13.97 -20.49 -15.57
C ASP A 101 -13.56 -19.28 -14.71
N THR A 102 -12.86 -18.33 -15.31
CA THR A 102 -12.42 -17.09 -14.65
C THR A 102 -13.49 -16.01 -14.65
N GLY A 103 -14.66 -16.24 -15.29
CA GLY A 103 -15.73 -15.25 -15.40
C GLY A 103 -15.29 -13.94 -16.08
N GLY A 104 -14.24 -13.98 -16.90
CA GLY A 104 -13.66 -12.79 -17.53
C GLY A 104 -12.84 -11.91 -16.60
N MET A 105 -12.48 -12.35 -15.39
CA MET A 105 -11.78 -11.54 -14.38
C MET A 105 -10.27 -11.38 -14.60
N ALA A 106 -9.73 -11.83 -15.74
CA ALA A 106 -8.29 -11.75 -16.02
C ALA A 106 -7.75 -10.31 -16.03
N TRP A 107 -8.58 -9.32 -16.40
CA TRP A 107 -8.23 -7.91 -16.37
C TRP A 107 -7.95 -7.39 -14.95
N VAL A 108 -8.57 -7.98 -13.92
CA VAL A 108 -8.39 -7.55 -12.52
C VAL A 108 -6.93 -7.76 -12.10
N LEU A 109 -6.30 -8.87 -12.48
CA LEU A 109 -4.90 -9.12 -12.16
C LEU A 109 -3.97 -8.10 -12.83
N ARG A 110 -4.26 -7.73 -14.08
CA ARG A 110 -3.49 -6.68 -14.78
C ARG A 110 -3.64 -5.32 -14.10
N ALA A 111 -4.87 -4.97 -13.69
CA ALA A 111 -5.13 -3.74 -12.94
C ALA A 111 -4.40 -3.71 -11.58
N LEU A 112 -4.37 -4.84 -10.87
CA LEU A 112 -3.62 -4.97 -9.61
C LEU A 112 -2.10 -4.92 -9.81
N ALA A 113 -1.60 -5.31 -10.98
CA ALA A 113 -0.18 -5.27 -11.30
C ALA A 113 0.30 -3.88 -11.74
N ALA A 114 -0.60 -3.01 -12.18
CA ALA A 114 -0.27 -1.68 -12.72
C ALA A 114 0.63 -0.81 -11.81
N PRO A 115 0.45 -0.78 -10.48
CA PRO A 115 1.32 -0.01 -9.59
C PRO A 115 2.78 -0.47 -9.58
N PHE A 116 3.08 -1.68 -10.06
CA PHE A 116 4.40 -2.29 -10.06
C PHE A 116 5.07 -2.27 -11.45
N ALA A 117 4.62 -1.40 -12.37
CA ALA A 117 5.10 -1.36 -13.75
C ALA A 117 6.59 -0.99 -13.89
N ASP A 118 7.16 -0.33 -12.87
CA ASP A 118 8.57 0.02 -12.73
C ASP A 118 9.42 -1.09 -12.10
N HIS A 119 8.79 -2.15 -11.60
CA HIS A 119 9.51 -3.27 -10.98
C HIS A 119 10.29 -4.08 -12.04
N ARG A 120 11.54 -4.44 -11.76
CA ARG A 120 12.43 -5.14 -12.72
C ARG A 120 11.87 -6.48 -13.25
N ASP A 121 11.10 -7.18 -12.42
CA ASP A 121 10.47 -8.47 -12.76
C ASP A 121 9.10 -8.29 -13.45
N TYR A 122 8.61 -7.06 -13.58
CA TYR A 122 7.37 -6.76 -14.28
C TYR A 122 7.53 -7.03 -15.77
N ARG A 123 6.52 -7.65 -16.38
CA ARG A 123 6.50 -7.91 -17.83
C ARG A 123 5.48 -7.00 -18.53
N PRO A 124 5.83 -6.35 -19.66
CA PRO A 124 4.93 -5.46 -20.37
C PRO A 124 3.58 -6.08 -20.77
N GLU A 125 3.53 -7.40 -21.00
CA GLU A 125 2.27 -8.12 -21.28
C GLU A 125 1.25 -8.13 -20.13
N TRP A 126 1.65 -7.69 -18.92
CA TRP A 126 0.79 -7.55 -17.75
C TRP A 126 0.16 -6.16 -17.63
N ALA A 127 0.49 -5.23 -18.53
CA ALA A 127 -0.13 -3.91 -18.55
C ALA A 127 -1.65 -4.03 -18.73
N PRO A 128 -2.46 -3.22 -18.01
CA PRO A 128 -3.88 -3.10 -18.30
C PRO A 128 -4.08 -2.69 -19.76
N ASP A 129 -5.13 -3.22 -20.38
CA ASP A 129 -5.54 -2.75 -21.70
C ASP A 129 -5.99 -1.27 -21.57
N ALA A 130 -5.53 -0.42 -22.49
CA ALA A 130 -5.78 1.03 -22.49
C ALA A 130 -7.22 1.41 -22.88
#